data_AF-A0A525IWX1-F1
#
_entry.id   AF-A0A525IWX1-F1
#
_cell.length_a   1.000
_cell.length_b   1.000
_cell.length_c   1.000
_cell.angle_alpha   90.00
_cell.angle_beta   90.00
_cell.angle_gamma   90.00
#
_symmetry.space_group_name_H-M   'P 1'
#
loop_
_entity.id
_entity.type
_entity.pdbx_description
1 polymer ?
#
loop_
_entity_poly.entity_id
_entity_poly.type
_entity_poly.pdbx_seq_one_letter_code
_entity_poly.pdbx_strand_id
1 'polypeptide(L)'
;MQTRTFPALAVAVVLAAGLSGCLTPHIQPPPSAAIVESRAAVGAKAAACKPGGLDQLSPLDADFAFDDSEISPRGGQRLADAARWLACNPGVEVVIKTDSDNRGEEAHLNALAQARGKAVADRLRELGATAAVIRTLARGGADPVTAPHLLINATGRGW
;
A
#
# COMPACT_ATOMS: atom_id res chain seq x y z
N MET A 1 -45.57 73.88 31.64
CA MET A 1 -44.15 74.27 31.66
C MET A 1 -43.48 73.77 30.37
N GLN A 2 -42.92 74.71 29.59
CA GLN A 2 -41.85 74.60 28.57
C GLN A 2 -41.86 73.37 27.61
N THR A 3 -42.32 73.50 26.35
CA THR A 3 -41.62 73.92 25.10
C THR A 3 -40.47 73.04 24.60
N ARG A 4 -40.61 72.51 23.36
CA ARG A 4 -39.60 72.46 22.26
C ARG A 4 -40.17 71.66 21.05
N THR A 5 -40.84 72.28 20.08
CA THR A 5 -40.33 72.80 18.77
C THR A 5 -39.63 71.78 17.85
N PHE A 6 -40.41 71.27 16.85
CA PHE A 6 -40.23 71.10 15.38
C PHE A 6 -38.82 71.05 14.72
N PRO A 7 -38.62 70.51 13.48
CA PRO A 7 -39.60 70.23 12.41
C PRO A 7 -39.42 68.93 11.59
N ALA A 8 -40.38 68.74 10.68
CA ALA A 8 -40.47 67.74 9.63
C ALA A 8 -39.30 67.72 8.63
N LEU A 9 -39.02 66.53 8.09
CA LEU A 9 -38.61 66.38 6.70
C LEU A 9 -39.28 65.12 6.14
N ALA A 10 -40.30 65.32 5.30
CA ALA A 10 -40.87 64.28 4.45
C ALA A 10 -40.04 64.17 3.18
N VAL A 11 -39.59 62.97 2.80
CA VAL A 11 -39.15 62.68 1.43
C VAL A 11 -39.64 61.28 1.00
N ALA A 12 -40.65 61.33 0.14
CA ALA A 12 -40.91 60.54 -1.06
C ALA A 12 -40.55 59.04 -1.14
N VAL A 13 -41.62 58.29 -1.42
CA VAL A 13 -41.71 56.93 -1.97
C VAL A 13 -40.94 56.80 -3.30
N VAL A 14 -40.16 55.73 -3.46
CA VAL A 14 -39.85 55.14 -4.78
C VAL A 14 -39.96 53.61 -4.68
N LEU A 15 -40.95 53.06 -5.37
CA LEU A 15 -41.11 51.62 -5.63
C LEU A 15 -39.90 51.11 -6.44
N ALA A 16 -39.22 50.08 -5.92
CA ALA A 16 -38.36 49.22 -6.71
C ALA A 16 -38.91 47.79 -6.68
N ALA A 17 -39.49 47.38 -7.81
CA ALA A 17 -39.87 46.00 -8.08
C ALA A 17 -38.61 45.14 -8.16
N GLY A 18 -38.29 44.42 -7.07
CA GLY A 18 -37.25 43.40 -7.05
C GLY A 18 -37.83 42.08 -7.57
N LEU A 19 -37.33 41.62 -8.72
CA LEU A 19 -37.57 40.28 -9.25
C LEU A 19 -37.25 39.23 -8.18
N SER A 20 -38.29 38.54 -7.69
CA SER A 20 -38.17 37.41 -6.78
C SER A 20 -37.56 36.24 -7.56
N GLY A 21 -36.23 36.14 -7.54
CA GLY A 21 -35.53 34.94 -7.99
C GLY A 21 -35.92 33.77 -7.11
N CYS A 22 -36.47 32.71 -7.70
CA CYS A 22 -36.81 31.48 -7.00
C CYS A 22 -35.58 30.99 -6.23
N LEU A 23 -35.68 31.02 -4.90
CA LEU A 23 -34.76 30.33 -4.00
C LEU A 23 -34.96 28.82 -4.21
N THR A 24 -34.31 28.24 -5.22
CA THR A 24 -34.23 26.79 -5.34
C THR A 24 -33.31 26.32 -4.21
N PRO A 25 -33.79 25.52 -3.24
CA PRO A 25 -32.91 24.98 -2.22
C PRO A 25 -31.91 24.06 -2.92
N HIS A 26 -30.63 24.42 -2.89
CA HIS A 26 -29.58 23.55 -3.37
C HIS A 26 -29.39 22.43 -2.33
N ILE A 27 -30.20 21.39 -2.42
CA ILE A 27 -30.03 20.18 -1.62
C ILE A 27 -28.87 19.41 -2.23
N GLN A 28 -27.70 19.46 -1.59
CA GLN A 28 -26.63 18.53 -1.92
C GLN A 28 -27.01 17.16 -1.36
N PRO A 29 -27.33 16.16 -2.22
CA PRO A 29 -27.59 14.83 -1.73
C PRO A 29 -26.32 14.30 -1.04
N PRO A 30 -26.46 13.57 0.08
CA PRO A 30 -25.31 12.93 0.71
C PRO A 30 -24.64 12.00 -0.30
N PRO A 31 -23.30 11.88 -0.26
CA PRO A 31 -22.58 10.99 -1.16
C PRO A 31 -23.12 9.57 -1.01
N SER A 32 -23.23 8.85 -2.13
CA SER A 32 -23.70 7.47 -2.12
C SER A 32 -22.78 6.59 -1.26
N ALA A 33 -23.33 5.50 -0.72
CA ALA A 33 -22.55 4.52 0.04
C ALA A 33 -21.30 4.05 -0.72
N ALA A 34 -21.40 3.87 -2.04
CA ALA A 34 -20.26 3.51 -2.88
C ALA A 34 -19.13 4.55 -2.87
N ILE A 35 -19.44 5.86 -2.81
CA ILE A 35 -18.43 6.92 -2.74
C ILE A 35 -17.81 6.99 -1.35
N VAL A 36 -18.60 6.76 -0.29
CA VAL A 36 -18.10 6.71 1.09
C VAL A 36 -17.16 5.51 1.28
N GLU A 37 -17.57 4.33 0.80
CA GLU A 37 -16.75 3.10 0.79
C GLU A 37 -15.45 3.30 0.00
N SER A 38 -15.53 3.90 -1.18
CA SER A 38 -14.34 4.18 -2.01
C SER A 38 -13.37 5.14 -1.31
N ARG A 39 -13.87 6.19 -0.66
CA ARG A 39 -13.04 7.14 0.09
C ARG A 39 -12.44 6.51 1.36
N ALA A 40 -13.20 5.65 2.05
CA ALA A 40 -12.71 4.89 3.18
C ALA A 40 -11.60 3.91 2.77
N ALA A 41 -11.75 3.23 1.63
CA ALA A 41 -10.73 2.34 1.07
C ALA A 41 -9.46 3.11 0.66
N VAL A 42 -9.59 4.29 0.04
CA VAL A 42 -8.43 5.16 -0.27
C VAL A 42 -7.76 5.68 1.00
N GLY A 43 -8.54 6.10 2.02
CA GLY A 43 -8.02 6.55 3.30
C GLY A 43 -7.30 5.45 4.09
N ALA A 44 -7.83 4.23 4.08
CA ALA A 44 -7.19 3.05 4.67
C ALA A 44 -5.87 2.71 3.95
N LYS A 45 -5.83 2.85 2.62
CA LYS A 45 -4.62 2.65 1.81
C LYS A 45 -3.54 3.69 2.14
N ALA A 46 -3.92 4.96 2.31
CA ALA A 46 -3.01 6.03 2.65
C ALA A 46 -2.47 5.94 4.10
N ALA A 47 -3.30 5.49 5.06
CA ALA A 47 -2.88 5.30 6.45
C ALA A 47 -1.98 4.06 6.65
N ALA A 48 -2.04 3.07 5.75
CA ALA A 48 -1.21 1.87 5.79
C ALA A 48 0.21 2.07 5.21
N CYS A 49 0.46 3.18 4.52
CA CYS A 49 1.76 3.43 3.91
C CYS A 49 2.77 3.92 4.94
N LYS A 50 3.59 2.99 5.45
CA LYS A 50 4.75 3.32 6.26
C LYS A 50 5.73 4.16 5.42
N PRO A 51 6.07 5.39 5.82
CA PRO A 51 7.11 6.15 5.14
C PRO A 51 8.45 5.44 5.37
N GLY A 52 9.10 5.03 4.28
CA GLY A 52 10.38 4.32 4.30
C GLY A 52 10.85 3.98 2.90
N GLY A 53 12.16 4.15 2.65
CA GLY A 53 12.78 3.81 1.38
C GLY A 53 13.00 2.31 1.22
N LEU A 54 13.27 1.88 0.00
CA LEU A 54 13.57 0.49 -0.35
C LEU A 54 14.77 -0.08 0.43
N ASP A 55 15.73 0.77 0.77
CA ASP A 55 16.95 0.49 1.54
C ASP A 55 16.69 0.02 2.97
N GLN A 56 15.56 0.39 3.56
CA GLN A 56 15.19 -0.04 4.92
C GLN A 56 14.58 -1.44 4.96
N LEU A 57 14.14 -1.92 3.80
CA LEU A 57 13.47 -3.20 3.65
C LEU A 57 14.34 -4.24 2.93
N SER A 58 15.19 -3.81 2.00
CA SER A 58 15.97 -4.65 1.11
C SER A 58 17.45 -4.68 1.51
N PRO A 59 18.10 -5.85 1.61
CA PRO A 59 17.52 -7.19 1.49
C PRO A 59 16.75 -7.62 2.75
N LEU A 60 15.72 -8.46 2.56
CA LEU A 60 15.07 -9.18 3.66
C LEU A 60 15.20 -10.69 3.52
N ASP A 61 15.10 -11.39 4.64
CA ASP A 61 15.23 -12.84 4.72
C ASP A 61 13.91 -13.48 5.14
N ALA A 62 13.49 -14.50 4.40
CA ALA A 62 12.32 -15.31 4.74
C ALA A 62 12.66 -16.44 5.74
N ASP A 63 13.94 -16.78 5.91
CA ASP A 63 14.48 -17.75 6.87
C ASP A 63 13.75 -19.11 6.92
N PHE A 64 14.43 -20.17 6.49
CA PHE A 64 13.90 -21.55 6.54
C PHE A 64 14.68 -22.42 7.53
N ALA A 65 14.02 -23.48 8.03
CA ALA A 65 14.70 -24.54 8.77
C ALA A 65 15.49 -25.47 7.83
N PHE A 66 16.36 -26.30 8.41
CA PHE A 66 17.15 -27.29 7.66
C PHE A 66 16.23 -28.25 6.93
N ASP A 67 16.52 -28.50 5.64
CA ASP A 67 15.74 -29.38 4.76
C ASP A 67 14.23 -29.07 4.73
N ASP A 68 13.87 -27.80 4.96
CA ASP A 68 12.49 -27.34 5.04
C ASP A 68 12.22 -26.16 4.09
N SER A 69 10.96 -26.05 3.67
CA SER A 69 10.40 -24.96 2.85
C SER A 69 9.27 -24.20 3.56
N GLU A 70 9.03 -24.48 4.85
CA GLU A 70 8.13 -23.67 5.68
C GLU A 70 8.81 -22.36 6.10
N ILE A 71 8.14 -21.24 5.80
CA ILE A 71 8.60 -19.90 6.16
C ILE A 71 8.55 -19.74 7.68
N SER A 72 9.66 -19.32 8.28
CA SER A 72 9.68 -19.07 9.73
C SER A 72 8.69 -17.97 10.16
N PRO A 73 8.23 -17.94 11.42
CA PRO A 73 7.36 -16.87 11.91
C PRO A 73 7.95 -15.46 11.72
N ARG A 74 9.28 -15.32 11.90
CA ARG A 74 10.01 -14.07 11.68
C ARG A 74 9.99 -13.67 10.20
N GLY A 75 10.26 -14.61 9.30
CA GLY A 75 10.19 -14.39 7.86
C GLY A 75 8.78 -13.99 7.42
N GLY A 76 7.76 -14.66 7.94
CA GLY A 76 6.36 -14.33 7.68
C GLY A 76 6.01 -12.89 8.07
N GLN A 77 6.54 -12.38 9.18
CA GLN A 77 6.37 -10.98 9.58
C GLN A 77 7.09 -10.01 8.63
N ARG A 78 8.34 -10.31 8.24
CA ARG A 78 9.12 -9.50 7.27
C ARG A 78 8.41 -9.44 5.91
N LEU A 79 7.83 -10.54 5.46
CA LEU A 79 7.06 -10.59 4.21
C LEU A 79 5.75 -9.80 4.31
N ALA A 80 5.11 -9.76 5.48
CA ALA A 80 3.95 -8.91 5.71
C ALA A 80 4.31 -7.41 5.65
N ASP A 81 5.44 -7.02 6.23
CA ASP A 81 5.98 -5.66 6.08
C ASP A 81 6.25 -5.33 4.61
N ALA A 82 6.87 -6.24 3.88
CA ALA A 82 7.15 -6.08 2.46
C ALA A 82 5.88 -5.94 1.62
N ALA A 83 4.87 -6.79 1.84
CA ALA A 83 3.61 -6.72 1.10
C ALA A 83 2.89 -5.39 1.33
N ARG A 84 2.88 -4.88 2.57
CA ARG A 84 2.35 -3.54 2.88
C ARG A 84 3.12 -2.44 2.16
N TRP A 85 4.45 -2.53 2.12
CA TRP A 85 5.28 -1.56 1.42
C TRP A 85 5.05 -1.60 -0.10
N LEU A 86 4.92 -2.78 -0.70
CA LEU A 86 4.61 -2.96 -2.13
C LEU A 86 3.23 -2.40 -2.52
N ALA A 87 2.26 -2.46 -1.61
CA ALA A 87 0.95 -1.84 -1.84
C ALA A 87 1.01 -0.32 -2.01
N CYS A 88 2.05 0.31 -1.47
CA CYS A 88 2.31 1.75 -1.53
C CYS A 88 3.32 2.13 -2.62
N ASN A 89 4.10 1.17 -3.11
CA ASN A 89 5.13 1.37 -4.12
C ASN A 89 4.86 0.47 -5.33
N PRO A 90 3.74 0.72 -6.07
CA PRO A 90 3.43 -0.04 -7.26
C PRO A 90 4.53 0.15 -8.32
N GLY A 91 4.92 -0.93 -8.98
CA GLY A 91 5.95 -0.91 -10.02
C GLY A 91 7.37 -1.26 -9.56
N VAL A 92 7.60 -1.41 -8.25
CA VAL A 92 8.86 -1.98 -7.76
C VAL A 92 8.87 -3.49 -8.01
N GLU A 93 9.93 -3.97 -8.66
CA GLU A 93 10.15 -5.39 -8.89
C GLU A 93 10.57 -6.07 -7.57
N VAL A 94 10.08 -7.29 -7.35
CA VAL A 94 10.53 -8.17 -6.28
C VAL A 94 11.41 -9.25 -6.88
N VAL A 95 12.64 -9.37 -6.38
CA VAL A 95 13.57 -10.43 -6.76
C VAL A 95 13.74 -11.38 -5.57
N ILE A 96 13.38 -12.64 -5.77
CA ILE A 96 13.56 -13.71 -4.79
C ILE A 96 14.82 -14.47 -5.15
N LYS A 97 15.86 -14.35 -4.32
CA LYS A 97 17.09 -15.13 -4.44
C LYS A 97 16.92 -16.42 -3.64
N THR A 98 16.91 -17.55 -4.33
CA THR A 98 16.73 -18.86 -3.69
C THR A 98 18.07 -19.49 -3.37
N ASP A 99 18.16 -20.12 -2.20
CA ASP A 99 19.29 -20.98 -1.86
C ASP A 99 18.84 -22.19 -1.06
N SER A 100 19.65 -23.23 -1.13
CA SER A 100 19.46 -24.47 -0.38
C SER A 100 20.50 -24.57 0.73
N ASP A 101 20.48 -25.72 1.39
CA ASP A 101 21.56 -26.09 2.29
C ASP A 101 22.73 -26.64 1.44
N ASN A 102 23.92 -26.86 2.02
CA ASN A 102 25.13 -27.26 1.28
C ASN A 102 25.41 -28.79 1.32
N ARG A 103 24.45 -29.60 1.76
CA ARG A 103 24.59 -31.06 1.91
C ARG A 103 23.48 -31.79 1.18
N GLY A 104 23.86 -32.77 0.36
CA GLY A 104 22.92 -33.63 -0.37
C GLY A 104 23.18 -33.64 -1.88
N GLU A 105 22.32 -34.32 -2.61
CA GLU A 105 22.38 -34.35 -4.08
C GLU A 105 21.95 -33.02 -4.69
N GLU A 106 22.60 -32.62 -5.78
CA GLU A 106 22.33 -31.34 -6.45
C GLU A 106 20.86 -31.18 -6.86
N ALA A 107 20.24 -32.27 -7.33
CA ALA A 107 18.83 -32.28 -7.73
C ALA A 107 17.90 -31.98 -6.54
N HIS A 108 18.16 -32.57 -5.38
CA HIS A 108 17.41 -32.31 -4.15
C HIS A 108 17.56 -30.85 -3.70
N LEU A 109 18.80 -30.37 -3.67
CA LEU A 109 19.12 -28.98 -3.31
C LEU A 109 18.44 -27.96 -4.24
N ASN A 110 18.45 -28.23 -5.55
CA ASN A 110 17.73 -27.41 -6.53
C ASN A 110 16.21 -27.42 -6.31
N ALA A 111 15.63 -28.59 -6.03
CA ALA A 111 14.20 -28.72 -5.74
C ALA A 111 13.80 -27.98 -4.46
N LEU A 112 14.61 -28.09 -3.39
CA LEU A 112 14.39 -27.39 -2.13
C LEU A 112 14.47 -25.86 -2.31
N ALA A 113 15.47 -25.36 -3.03
CA ALA A 113 15.58 -23.92 -3.32
C ALA A 113 14.38 -23.41 -4.12
N GLN A 114 13.91 -24.17 -5.12
CA GLN A 114 12.70 -23.83 -5.89
C GLN A 114 11.45 -23.82 -5.00
N ALA A 115 11.29 -24.81 -4.11
CA ALA A 115 10.19 -24.87 -3.17
C ALA A 115 10.17 -23.65 -2.22
N ARG A 116 11.32 -23.26 -1.68
CA ARG A 116 11.48 -22.06 -0.85
C ARG A 116 11.12 -20.79 -1.61
N GLY A 117 11.59 -20.64 -2.85
CA GLY A 117 11.23 -19.50 -3.71
C GLY A 117 9.73 -19.42 -3.97
N LYS A 118 9.10 -20.56 -4.27
CA LYS A 118 7.65 -20.65 -4.44
C LYS A 118 6.90 -20.27 -3.17
N ALA A 119 7.30 -20.78 -2.01
CA ALA A 119 6.67 -20.45 -0.73
C ALA A 119 6.67 -18.94 -0.46
N VAL A 120 7.79 -18.25 -0.70
CA VAL A 120 7.88 -16.79 -0.55
C VAL A 120 6.95 -16.07 -1.53
N ALA A 121 6.95 -16.48 -2.80
CA ALA A 121 6.13 -15.86 -3.83
C ALA A 121 4.63 -16.02 -3.56
N ASP A 122 4.21 -17.21 -3.11
CA ASP A 122 2.82 -17.50 -2.73
C ASP A 122 2.43 -16.69 -1.50
N ARG A 123 3.30 -16.63 -0.48
CA ARG A 123 3.05 -15.85 0.73
C ARG A 123 2.86 -14.36 0.45
N LEU A 124 3.67 -13.77 -0.43
CA LEU A 124 3.50 -12.37 -0.83
C LEU A 124 2.16 -12.13 -1.52
N ARG A 125 1.72 -13.06 -2.38
CA ARG A 125 0.41 -12.98 -3.05
C ARG A 125 -0.73 -13.07 -2.05
N GLU A 126 -0.68 -14.00 -1.09
CA GLU A 126 -1.65 -14.12 0.00
C GLU A 126 -1.75 -12.84 0.82
N LEU A 127 -0.62 -12.16 1.05
CA LEU A 127 -0.54 -10.90 1.79
C LEU A 127 -0.99 -9.67 0.97
N GLY A 128 -1.44 -9.87 -0.27
CA GLY A 128 -2.03 -8.83 -1.10
C GLY A 128 -1.08 -8.16 -2.10
N ALA A 129 0.16 -8.65 -2.25
CA ALA A 129 1.10 -8.18 -3.28
C ALA A 129 0.77 -8.76 -4.68
N THR A 130 -0.51 -8.83 -5.05
CA THR A 130 -0.98 -9.48 -6.29
C THR A 130 -0.54 -8.75 -7.56
N ALA A 131 -0.33 -7.44 -7.48
CA ALA A 131 0.15 -6.61 -8.58
C ALA A 131 1.69 -6.52 -8.66
N ALA A 132 2.41 -7.12 -7.71
CA ALA A 132 3.87 -7.08 -7.72
C ALA A 132 4.44 -7.97 -8.84
N VAL A 133 5.44 -7.45 -9.55
CA VAL A 133 6.22 -8.24 -10.50
C VAL A 133 7.26 -9.02 -9.71
N ILE A 134 7.06 -10.33 -9.59
CA ILE A 134 7.94 -11.22 -8.81
C ILE A 134 8.79 -12.05 -9.77
N ARG A 135 10.12 -11.89 -9.69
CA ARG A 135 11.11 -12.73 -10.36
C ARG A 135 11.81 -13.62 -9.33
N THR A 136 11.89 -14.91 -9.60
CA THR A 136 12.63 -15.87 -8.76
C THR A 136 13.91 -16.27 -9.47
N LEU A 137 15.05 -16.09 -8.82
CA LEU A 137 16.35 -16.52 -9.31
C LEU A 137 16.61 -17.96 -8.89
N ALA A 138 17.17 -18.74 -9.80
CA ALA A 138 17.62 -20.10 -9.50
C ALA A 138 18.76 -20.07 -8.48
N ARG A 139 18.94 -21.19 -7.77
CA ARG A 139 20.04 -21.40 -6.84
C ARG A 139 21.39 -21.15 -7.53
N GLY A 140 22.23 -20.31 -6.92
CA GLY A 140 23.52 -19.91 -7.51
C GLY A 140 23.40 -19.00 -8.74
N GLY A 141 22.20 -18.53 -9.08
CA GLY A 141 21.98 -17.58 -10.15
C GLY A 141 22.65 -16.23 -9.85
N ALA A 142 23.05 -15.54 -10.92
CA ALA A 142 23.67 -14.23 -10.81
C ALA A 142 22.69 -13.20 -10.22
N ASP A 143 23.25 -12.26 -9.45
CA ASP A 143 22.49 -11.14 -8.94
C ASP A 143 21.96 -10.27 -10.11
N PRO A 144 20.76 -9.70 -9.97
CA PRO A 144 20.13 -8.93 -11.03
C PRO A 144 20.87 -7.61 -11.27
N VAL A 145 21.17 -7.30 -12.52
CA VAL A 145 21.85 -6.06 -12.95
C VAL A 145 20.88 -4.89 -13.22
N THR A 146 19.64 -5.02 -12.76
CA THR A 146 18.53 -4.14 -13.11
C THR A 146 18.37 -2.97 -12.14
N ALA A 147 17.37 -2.12 -12.40
CA ALA A 147 16.93 -1.03 -11.52
C ALA A 147 16.71 -1.49 -10.06
N PRO A 148 16.64 -0.54 -9.11
CA PRO A 148 16.40 -0.87 -7.70
C PRO A 148 15.17 -1.75 -7.53
N HIS A 149 15.35 -2.87 -6.83
CA HIS A 149 14.34 -3.89 -6.61
C HIS A 149 14.35 -4.34 -5.15
N LEU A 150 13.23 -4.89 -4.70
CA LEU A 150 13.15 -5.53 -3.40
C LEU A 150 13.80 -6.91 -3.49
N LEU A 151 14.94 -7.09 -2.83
CA LEU A 151 15.64 -8.37 -2.75
C LEU A 151 15.14 -9.16 -1.54
N ILE A 152 14.70 -10.38 -1.78
CA ILE A 152 14.26 -11.32 -0.75
C ILE A 152 15.13 -12.57 -0.82
N ASN A 153 15.85 -12.85 0.25
CA ASN A 153 16.61 -14.08 0.41
C ASN A 153 15.70 -15.19 0.93
N ALA A 154 15.55 -16.23 0.12
CA ALA A 154 14.85 -17.45 0.46
C ALA A 154 15.86 -18.56 0.82
N THR A 155 16.56 -18.38 1.94
CA THR A 155 17.69 -19.22 2.36
C THR A 155 17.42 -19.91 3.70
N GLY A 156 18.00 -21.10 3.87
CA GLY A 156 18.01 -21.78 5.16
C GLY A 156 18.96 -21.08 6.14
N ARG A 157 18.72 -21.21 7.44
CA ARG A 157 19.72 -20.82 8.43
C ARG A 157 20.91 -21.77 8.29
N GLY A 158 21.98 -21.30 7.65
CA GLY A 158 23.25 -22.00 7.61
C GLY A 158 23.69 -22.33 9.03
N TRP A 159 24.13 -23.57 9.23
CA TRP A 159 24.72 -24.04 10.47
C TRP A 159 26.24 -24.07 10.29
#